data_AF-A0A8S2X4K5-F1
#
_entry.id   AF-A0A8S2X4K5-F1
#
_cell.length_a   1.000
_cell.length_b   1.000
_cell.length_c   1.000
_cell.angle_alpha   90.00
_cell.angle_beta   90.00
_cell.angle_gamma   90.00
#
_symmetry.space_group_name_H-M   'P 1'
#
loop_
_entity.id
_entity.type
_entity.pdbx_description
1 polymer ?
#
loop_
_entity_poly.entity_id
_entity_poly.type
_entity_poly.pdbx_seq_one_letter_code
_entity_poly.pdbx_strand_id
1 'polypeptide(L)'
;ILYSFFLQFLGILYLVLMGELLAGSFPQLNIPVRVWICLSCLFTIPYSFIKNLRIISRFSFGNAIVHLIINMIIILYCLSKSSTWNWSKIQLKINIQSFPTTVGIIVFSYTSQIFLPTLEDNMLYPSQFNSMLILSHIIACIFKTGFALIGFLTWQELTSEVITNNLPTKQLRILINLTLAIKALLSYPLPYFASCELISDTYFRNNPFSTCYQQDTKQWKWWAIVLRILLIVCTLAMALIIPHFAQLMGLIGS
;
A
#
# COMPACT_ATOMS: atom_id res chain seq x y z
N ILE A 1 13.67 -9.32 -13.05
CA ILE A 1 14.38 -8.14 -12.49
C ILE A 1 13.45 -6.92 -12.38
N LEU A 2 12.90 -6.39 -13.48
CA LEU A 2 12.01 -5.20 -13.45
C LEU A 2 10.82 -5.32 -12.49
N TYR A 3 10.10 -6.45 -12.50
CA TYR A 3 8.98 -6.72 -11.60
C TYR A 3 9.36 -6.74 -10.11
N SER A 4 10.57 -7.21 -9.80
CA SER A 4 11.08 -7.25 -8.42
C SER A 4 11.37 -5.84 -7.90
N PHE A 5 11.95 -4.97 -8.73
CA PHE A 5 12.13 -3.56 -8.39
C PHE A 5 10.79 -2.87 -8.14
N PHE A 6 9.78 -3.14 -8.98
CA PHE A 6 8.44 -2.57 -8.81
C PHE A 6 7.79 -2.99 -7.48
N LEU A 7 7.91 -4.24 -7.06
CA LEU A 7 7.41 -4.68 -5.75
C LEU A 7 8.18 -4.06 -4.58
N GLN A 8 9.48 -3.76 -4.76
CA GLN A 8 10.21 -2.96 -3.79
C GLN A 8 9.69 -1.52 -3.71
N PHE A 9 9.30 -0.91 -4.84
CA PHE A 9 8.64 0.38 -4.85
C PHE A 9 7.30 0.39 -4.08
N LEU A 10 6.52 -0.69 -4.17
CA LEU A 10 5.33 -0.87 -3.32
C LEU A 10 5.70 -0.89 -1.83
N GLY A 11 6.78 -1.59 -1.46
CA GLY A 11 7.31 -1.59 -0.10
C GLY A 11 7.73 -0.20 0.40
N ILE A 12 8.43 0.57 -0.45
CA ILE A 12 8.83 1.97 -0.19
C ILE A 12 7.58 2.81 0.08
N LEU A 13 6.56 2.66 -0.75
CA LEU A 13 5.32 3.42 -0.64
C LEU A 13 4.56 3.15 0.65
N TYR A 14 4.47 1.90 1.09
CA TYR A 14 3.86 1.58 2.38
C TYR A 14 4.65 2.18 3.55
N LEU A 15 5.99 2.19 3.49
CA LEU A 15 6.82 2.82 4.53
C LEU A 15 6.61 4.33 4.62
N VAL A 16 6.60 5.02 3.48
CA VAL A 16 6.34 6.48 3.42
C VAL A 16 4.93 6.78 3.93
N LEU A 17 3.92 6.02 3.48
CA LEU A 17 2.53 6.18 3.93
C LEU A 17 2.39 6.03 5.45
N MET A 18 2.99 4.99 6.04
CA MET A 18 2.96 4.81 7.50
C MET A 18 3.65 5.98 8.21
N GLY A 19 4.79 6.44 7.70
CA GLY A 19 5.50 7.60 8.24
C GLY A 19 4.65 8.88 8.24
N GLU A 20 4.00 9.20 7.12
CA GLU A 20 3.12 10.36 7.00
C GLU A 20 1.87 10.27 7.89
N LEU A 21 1.24 9.08 7.97
CA LEU A 21 0.06 8.84 8.82
C LEU A 21 0.39 8.97 10.31
N LEU A 22 1.55 8.48 10.75
CA LEU A 22 2.01 8.61 12.13
C LEU A 22 2.39 10.07 12.45
N ALA A 23 3.08 10.75 11.54
CA ALA A 23 3.38 12.18 11.68
C ALA A 23 2.09 13.02 11.78
N GLY A 24 1.10 12.75 10.94
CA GLY A 24 -0.21 13.42 10.95
C GLY A 24 -1.06 13.12 12.20
N SER A 25 -0.82 11.98 12.85
CA SER A 25 -1.46 11.63 14.14
C SER A 25 -0.90 12.49 15.29
N PHE A 26 0.41 12.76 15.29
CA PHE A 26 1.09 13.45 16.39
C PHE A 26 1.82 14.72 15.94
N PRO A 27 1.11 15.71 15.36
CA PRO A 27 1.76 16.92 14.84
C PRO A 27 2.42 17.77 15.94
N GLN A 28 2.01 17.59 17.20
CA GLN A 28 2.56 18.34 18.35
C GLN A 28 4.00 17.93 18.71
N LEU A 29 4.46 16.75 18.27
CA LEU A 29 5.80 16.28 18.60
C LEU A 29 6.88 16.97 17.74
N ASN A 30 6.52 17.67 16.67
CA ASN A 30 7.46 18.32 15.73
C ASN A 30 8.60 17.41 15.23
N ILE A 31 8.36 16.09 15.22
CA ILE A 31 9.32 15.09 14.74
C ILE A 31 9.26 15.03 13.20
N PRO A 32 10.40 15.06 12.50
CA PRO A 32 10.42 15.00 11.04
C PRO A 32 9.86 13.65 10.53
N VAL A 33 9.15 13.68 9.40
CA VAL A 33 8.53 12.48 8.77
C VAL A 33 9.53 11.34 8.58
N ARG A 34 10.79 11.65 8.28
CA ARG A 34 11.89 10.67 8.12
C ARG A 34 12.07 9.78 9.36
N VAL A 35 11.92 10.31 10.56
CA VAL A 35 12.03 9.54 11.81
C VAL A 35 10.83 8.59 11.97
N TRP A 36 9.63 9.04 11.59
CA TRP A 36 8.44 8.19 11.56
C TRP A 36 8.54 7.06 10.53
N ILE A 37 9.19 7.30 9.39
CA ILE A 37 9.51 6.27 8.39
C ILE A 37 10.46 5.23 9.00
N CYS A 38 11.53 5.65 9.69
CA CYS A 38 12.44 4.74 10.38
C CYS A 38 11.71 3.89 11.44
N LEU A 39 10.84 4.50 12.24
CA LEU A 39 10.03 3.80 13.24
C LEU A 39 9.09 2.78 12.56
N SER A 40 8.48 3.16 11.44
CA SER A 40 7.60 2.28 10.65
C SER A 40 8.36 1.08 10.10
N CYS A 41 9.61 1.26 9.68
CA CYS A 41 10.47 0.18 9.21
C CYS A 41 10.72 -0.88 10.30
N LEU A 42 10.87 -0.49 11.57
CA LEU A 42 11.02 -1.46 12.67
C LEU A 42 9.84 -2.42 12.76
N PHE A 43 8.62 -1.94 12.54
CA PHE A 43 7.42 -2.78 12.51
C PHE A 43 7.37 -3.71 11.29
N THR A 44 8.11 -3.43 10.22
CA THR A 44 8.16 -4.29 9.03
C THR A 44 9.10 -5.49 9.19
N ILE A 45 10.10 -5.42 10.07
CA ILE A 45 11.14 -6.45 10.27
C ILE A 45 10.54 -7.83 10.64
N PRO A 46 9.55 -7.96 11.54
CA PRO A 46 8.94 -9.25 11.85
C PRO A 46 8.37 -9.98 10.63
N TYR A 47 7.86 -9.23 9.64
CA TYR A 47 7.33 -9.81 8.40
C TYR A 47 8.40 -10.46 7.53
N SER A 48 9.67 -10.05 7.69
CA SER A 48 10.81 -10.72 7.04
C SER A 48 10.94 -12.19 7.43
N PHE A 49 10.35 -12.62 8.54
CA PHE A 49 10.40 -14.00 9.01
C PHE A 49 9.17 -14.83 8.60
N ILE A 50 8.15 -14.20 8.02
CA ILE A 50 6.95 -14.90 7.56
C ILE A 50 7.24 -15.58 6.21
N LYS A 51 6.87 -16.86 6.14
CA LYS A 51 7.18 -17.74 4.99
C LYS A 51 5.93 -18.32 4.33
N ASN A 52 4.77 -18.20 4.95
CA ASN A 52 3.57 -18.88 4.50
C ASN A 52 2.57 -17.88 3.90
N LEU A 53 2.33 -18.01 2.59
CA LEU A 53 1.37 -17.18 1.85
C LEU A 53 -0.05 -17.26 2.45
N ARG A 54 -0.43 -18.38 3.10
CA ARG A 54 -1.72 -18.49 3.80
C ARG A 54 -1.82 -17.55 5.00
N ILE A 55 -0.72 -17.33 5.72
CA ILE A 55 -0.68 -16.36 6.83
C ILE A 55 -0.77 -14.93 6.27
N ILE A 56 -0.04 -14.66 5.18
CA ILE A 56 -0.08 -13.37 4.48
C ILE A 56 -1.48 -13.08 3.93
N SER A 57 -2.14 -14.07 3.36
CA SER A 57 -3.53 -13.98 2.88
C SER A 57 -4.50 -13.64 4.01
N ARG A 58 -4.34 -14.21 5.20
CA ARG A 58 -5.13 -13.82 6.39
C ARG A 58 -4.92 -12.36 6.80
N PHE A 59 -3.68 -11.87 6.75
CA PHE A 59 -3.41 -10.44 6.99
C PHE A 59 -4.05 -9.56 5.91
N SER A 60 -3.98 -9.96 4.64
CA SER A 60 -4.62 -9.26 3.52
C SER A 60 -6.14 -9.20 3.69
N PHE A 61 -6.77 -10.30 4.11
CA PHE A 61 -8.20 -10.34 4.41
C PHE A 61 -8.58 -9.42 5.56
N GLY A 62 -7.82 -9.44 6.67
CA GLY A 62 -8.01 -8.49 7.78
C GLY A 62 -7.87 -7.04 7.33
N ASN A 63 -6.89 -6.75 6.48
CA ASN A 63 -6.72 -5.44 5.84
C ASN A 63 -7.94 -5.04 5.00
N ALA A 64 -8.57 -5.97 4.26
CA ALA A 64 -9.77 -5.69 3.50
C ALA A 64 -10.95 -5.28 4.39
N ILE A 65 -11.15 -5.98 5.52
CA ILE A 65 -12.17 -5.62 6.51
C ILE A 65 -11.91 -4.23 7.08
N VAL A 66 -10.68 -3.95 7.52
CA VAL A 66 -10.28 -2.63 8.03
C VAL A 66 -10.52 -1.54 6.98
N HIS A 67 -10.18 -1.81 5.72
CA HIS A 67 -10.41 -0.88 4.62
C HIS A 67 -11.89 -0.56 4.42
N LEU A 68 -12.77 -1.57 4.44
CA LEU A 68 -14.21 -1.38 4.34
C LEU A 68 -14.75 -0.53 5.48
N ILE A 69 -14.33 -0.78 6.73
CA ILE A 69 -14.77 -0.02 7.90
C ILE A 69 -14.35 1.46 7.77
N ILE A 70 -13.08 1.72 7.44
CA ILE A 70 -12.59 3.10 7.30
C ILE A 70 -13.34 3.83 6.20
N ASN A 71 -13.53 3.21 5.04
CA ASN A 71 -14.24 3.85 3.94
C ASN A 71 -15.71 4.10 4.29
N MET A 72 -16.35 3.18 5.00
CA MET A 72 -17.72 3.39 5.50
C MET A 72 -17.79 4.62 6.40
N ILE A 73 -16.86 4.77 7.36
CA ILE A 73 -16.81 5.93 8.26
C ILE A 73 -16.64 7.23 7.47
N ILE A 74 -15.73 7.25 6.49
CA ILE A 74 -15.47 8.44 5.67
C ILE A 74 -16.70 8.78 4.81
N ILE A 75 -17.30 7.79 4.16
CA ILE A 75 -18.51 7.99 3.33
C ILE A 75 -19.65 8.52 4.20
N LEU A 76 -19.91 7.95 5.37
CA LEU A 76 -20.94 8.43 6.29
C LEU A 76 -20.68 9.88 6.73
N TYR A 77 -19.43 10.22 7.04
CA TYR A 77 -19.04 11.60 7.34
C TYR A 77 -19.32 12.54 6.16
N CYS A 78 -18.90 12.19 4.95
CA CYS A 78 -19.14 13.01 3.76
C CYS A 78 -20.64 13.17 3.46
N LEU A 79 -21.44 12.10 3.60
CA LEU A 79 -22.89 12.14 3.42
C LEU A 79 -23.57 13.04 4.47
N SER A 80 -23.08 13.06 5.72
CA SER A 80 -23.57 13.99 6.75
C SER A 80 -23.32 15.46 6.40
N LYS A 81 -22.36 15.73 5.50
CA LYS A 81 -22.01 17.05 4.96
C LYS A 81 -22.54 17.28 3.54
N SER A 82 -23.46 16.45 3.06
CA SER A 82 -24.03 16.56 1.71
C SER A 82 -24.64 17.92 1.38
N SER A 83 -25.19 18.64 2.37
CA SER A 83 -25.71 20.00 2.17
C SER A 83 -24.64 21.03 1.78
N THR A 84 -23.36 20.74 2.05
CA THR A 84 -22.22 21.61 1.71
C THR A 84 -21.57 21.26 0.37
N TRP A 85 -22.10 20.26 -0.34
CA TRP A 85 -21.52 19.81 -1.61
C TRP A 85 -21.70 20.88 -2.69
N ASN A 86 -20.58 21.22 -3.33
CA ASN A 86 -20.56 22.21 -4.40
C ASN A 86 -20.10 21.58 -5.71
N TRP A 87 -21.07 21.22 -6.56
CA TRP A 87 -20.84 20.60 -7.87
C TRP A 87 -20.17 21.55 -8.86
N SER A 88 -20.35 22.86 -8.72
CA SER A 88 -19.74 23.87 -9.59
C SER A 88 -18.22 23.95 -9.43
N LYS A 89 -17.66 23.40 -8.35
CA LYS A 89 -16.21 23.33 -8.12
C LYS A 89 -15.53 22.17 -8.84
N ILE A 90 -16.28 21.26 -9.46
CA ILE A 90 -15.70 20.21 -10.29
C ILE A 90 -15.14 20.84 -11.56
N GLN A 91 -13.82 20.92 -11.64
CA GLN A 91 -13.13 21.42 -12.82
C GLN A 91 -12.82 20.26 -13.77
N LEU A 92 -13.38 20.29 -14.98
CA LEU A 92 -13.03 19.37 -16.06
C LEU A 92 -11.78 19.81 -16.84
N LYS A 93 -11.10 20.86 -16.39
CA LYS A 93 -9.90 21.38 -17.04
C LYS A 93 -8.69 20.52 -16.65
N ILE A 94 -8.00 19.98 -17.64
CA ILE A 94 -6.78 19.20 -17.44
C ILE A 94 -5.62 20.17 -17.23
N ASN A 95 -4.98 20.10 -16.06
CA ASN A 95 -3.71 20.78 -15.82
C ASN A 95 -2.56 19.87 -16.26
N ILE A 96 -1.82 20.29 -17.30
CA ILE A 96 -0.68 19.54 -17.87
C ILE A 96 0.37 19.20 -16.79
N GLN A 97 0.58 20.05 -15.79
CA GLN A 97 1.60 19.82 -14.77
C GLN A 97 1.24 18.70 -13.80
N SER A 98 -0.03 18.62 -13.39
CA SER A 98 -0.51 17.57 -12.48
C SER A 98 -0.97 16.31 -13.21
N PHE A 99 -1.21 16.39 -14.52
CA PHE A 99 -1.75 15.30 -15.31
C PHE A 99 -0.92 14.01 -15.23
N PRO A 100 0.41 14.02 -15.42
CA PRO A 100 1.23 12.81 -15.30
C PRO A 100 1.12 12.17 -13.91
N THR A 101 1.19 12.97 -12.84
CA THR A 101 1.05 12.49 -11.46
C THR A 101 -0.32 11.86 -11.22
N THR A 102 -1.39 12.49 -11.69
CA THR A 102 -2.76 11.94 -11.56
C THR A 102 -2.93 10.64 -12.31
N VAL A 103 -2.46 10.56 -13.57
CA VAL A 103 -2.49 9.33 -14.36
C VAL A 103 -1.69 8.23 -13.67
N GLY A 104 -0.49 8.55 -13.18
CA GLY A 104 0.34 7.61 -12.42
C GLY A 104 -0.38 7.10 -11.17
N ILE A 105 -1.01 7.96 -10.38
CA ILE A 105 -1.81 7.54 -9.21
C ILE A 105 -2.94 6.58 -9.63
N ILE A 106 -3.65 6.86 -10.72
CA ILE A 106 -4.75 6.00 -11.21
C ILE A 106 -4.20 4.63 -11.63
N VAL A 107 -3.18 4.60 -12.50
CA VAL A 107 -2.55 3.37 -13.02
C VAL A 107 -1.98 2.53 -11.86
N PHE A 108 -1.25 3.17 -10.96
CA PHE A 108 -0.72 2.54 -9.76
C PHE A 108 -1.82 1.90 -8.93
N SER A 109 -2.97 2.57 -8.80
CA SER A 109 -4.11 2.07 -8.01
C SER A 109 -4.74 0.78 -8.57
N TYR A 110 -4.48 0.44 -9.84
CA TYR A 110 -4.89 -0.80 -10.52
C TYR A 110 -3.72 -1.75 -10.77
N THR A 111 -2.54 -1.47 -10.22
CA THR A 111 -1.38 -2.34 -10.42
C THR A 111 -1.50 -3.62 -9.59
N SER A 112 -2.31 -4.57 -10.08
CA SER A 112 -2.39 -5.94 -9.56
C SER A 112 -1.64 -6.95 -10.43
N GLN A 113 -1.30 -6.57 -11.67
CA GLN A 113 -0.65 -7.42 -12.68
C GLN A 113 0.59 -8.17 -12.20
N ILE A 114 1.28 -7.63 -11.20
CA ILE A 114 2.52 -8.17 -10.66
C ILE A 114 2.27 -9.33 -9.68
N PHE A 115 1.09 -9.34 -9.07
CA PHE A 115 0.65 -10.42 -8.18
C PHE A 115 -0.10 -11.50 -8.93
N LEU A 116 -0.57 -11.23 -10.15
CA LEU A 116 -1.43 -12.13 -10.90
C LEU A 116 -0.84 -13.55 -11.08
N PRO A 117 0.43 -13.72 -11.49
CA PRO A 117 0.99 -15.06 -11.65
C PRO A 117 1.04 -15.82 -10.31
N THR A 118 1.59 -15.21 -9.27
CA THR A 118 1.67 -15.81 -7.93
C THR A 118 0.28 -16.11 -7.37
N LEU A 119 -0.74 -15.29 -7.66
CA LEU A 119 -2.11 -15.54 -7.22
C LEU A 119 -2.75 -16.69 -7.99
N GLU A 120 -2.65 -16.70 -9.32
CA GLU A 120 -3.18 -17.76 -10.20
C GLU A 120 -2.59 -19.13 -9.84
N ASP A 121 -1.27 -19.20 -9.65
CA ASP A 121 -0.55 -20.43 -9.28
C ASP A 121 -0.98 -20.98 -7.91
N ASN A 122 -1.45 -20.12 -7.01
CA ASN A 122 -1.87 -20.49 -5.65
C ASN A 122 -3.40 -20.61 -5.48
N MET A 123 -4.19 -20.46 -6.55
CA MET A 123 -5.65 -20.60 -6.49
C MET A 123 -6.10 -22.06 -6.50
N LEU A 124 -7.16 -22.36 -5.72
CA LEU A 124 -7.80 -23.68 -5.73
C LEU A 124 -8.48 -24.01 -7.07
N TYR A 125 -9.00 -22.98 -7.76
CA TYR A 125 -9.70 -23.11 -9.04
C TYR A 125 -9.17 -22.09 -10.07
N PRO A 126 -8.03 -22.36 -10.74
CA PRO A 126 -7.41 -21.43 -11.69
C PRO A 126 -8.33 -21.06 -12.88
N SER A 127 -9.24 -21.96 -13.28
CA SER A 127 -10.18 -21.70 -14.39
C SER A 127 -11.13 -20.52 -14.16
N GLN A 128 -11.31 -20.08 -12.91
CA GLN A 128 -12.16 -18.93 -12.56
C GLN A 128 -11.40 -17.61 -12.47
N PHE A 129 -10.07 -17.62 -12.68
CA PHE A 129 -9.20 -16.47 -12.48
C PHE A 129 -9.63 -15.23 -13.29
N ASN A 130 -9.87 -15.40 -14.59
CA ASN A 130 -10.30 -14.31 -15.46
C ASN A 130 -11.61 -13.66 -15.01
N SER A 131 -12.62 -14.47 -14.67
CA SER A 131 -13.91 -13.97 -14.17
C SER A 131 -13.76 -13.22 -12.85
N MET A 132 -12.95 -13.74 -11.92
CA MET A 132 -12.64 -13.08 -10.65
C MET A 132 -11.96 -11.72 -10.89
N LEU A 133 -11.01 -11.65 -11.82
CA LEU A 133 -10.29 -10.42 -12.12
C LEU A 133 -11.18 -9.34 -12.71
N ILE A 134 -11.98 -9.68 -13.73
CA ILE A 134 -12.89 -8.73 -14.37
C ILE A 134 -13.86 -8.14 -13.35
N LEU A 135 -14.50 -9.01 -12.56
CA LEU A 135 -15.44 -8.57 -11.53
C LEU A 135 -14.77 -7.67 -10.48
N SER A 136 -13.58 -8.05 -10.02
CA SER A 136 -12.83 -7.27 -9.01
C SER A 136 -12.46 -5.88 -9.52
N HIS A 137 -12.04 -5.76 -10.79
CA HIS A 137 -11.69 -4.47 -11.39
C HIS A 137 -12.90 -3.56 -11.59
N ILE A 138 -14.04 -4.11 -12.02
CA ILE A 138 -15.29 -3.34 -12.17
C ILE A 138 -15.73 -2.80 -10.80
N ILE A 139 -15.77 -3.65 -9.78
CA ILE A 139 -16.14 -3.25 -8.42
C ILE A 139 -15.17 -2.18 -7.89
N ALA A 140 -13.87 -2.38 -8.07
CA ALA A 140 -12.86 -1.41 -7.67
C ALA A 140 -13.02 -0.06 -8.38
N CYS A 141 -13.38 -0.06 -9.67
CA CYS A 141 -13.61 1.16 -10.44
C CYS A 141 -14.80 1.97 -9.92
N ILE A 142 -15.95 1.32 -9.75
CA ILE A 142 -17.14 1.98 -9.22
C ILE A 142 -16.85 2.54 -7.82
N PHE A 143 -16.22 1.73 -6.96
CA PHE A 143 -15.94 2.12 -5.59
C PHE A 143 -14.95 3.29 -5.48
N LYS A 144 -13.82 3.22 -6.18
CA LYS A 144 -12.80 4.29 -6.18
C LYS A 144 -13.35 5.60 -6.74
N THR A 145 -14.08 5.52 -7.86
CA THR A 145 -14.67 6.71 -8.50
C THR A 145 -15.71 7.36 -7.61
N GLY A 146 -16.61 6.57 -7.03
CA GLY A 146 -17.62 7.07 -6.09
C GLY A 146 -17.00 7.68 -4.84
N PHE A 147 -16.01 7.00 -4.24
CA PHE A 147 -15.30 7.50 -3.07
C PHE A 147 -14.57 8.81 -3.35
N ALA A 148 -13.84 8.90 -4.47
CA ALA A 148 -13.13 10.11 -4.88
C ALA A 148 -14.09 11.28 -5.12
N LEU A 149 -15.22 11.04 -5.80
CA LEU A 149 -16.23 12.07 -6.07
C LEU A 149 -16.86 12.60 -4.78
N ILE A 150 -17.31 11.71 -3.88
CA ILE A 150 -17.92 12.08 -2.60
C ILE A 150 -16.93 12.83 -1.71
N GLY A 151 -15.67 12.37 -1.68
CA GLY A 151 -14.59 13.03 -0.96
C GLY A 151 -14.35 14.45 -1.49
N PHE A 152 -14.15 14.59 -2.80
CA PHE A 152 -13.89 15.89 -3.43
C PHE A 152 -15.08 16.84 -3.26
N LEU A 153 -16.32 16.39 -3.36
CA LEU A 153 -17.49 17.26 -3.14
C LEU A 153 -17.55 17.83 -1.73
N THR A 154 -17.01 17.11 -0.74
CA THR A 154 -17.03 17.50 0.67
C THR A 154 -15.94 18.53 1.02
N TRP A 155 -14.71 18.34 0.54
CA TRP A 155 -13.56 19.20 0.88
C TRP A 155 -13.05 20.10 -0.26
N GLN A 156 -13.47 19.82 -1.49
CA GLN A 156 -13.09 20.55 -2.71
C GLN A 156 -11.57 20.73 -2.83
N GLU A 157 -11.12 21.97 -3.02
CA GLU A 157 -9.70 22.35 -3.19
C GLU A 157 -8.87 22.14 -1.90
N LEU A 158 -9.51 21.93 -0.75
CA LEU A 158 -8.83 21.64 0.53
C LEU A 158 -8.56 20.14 0.74
N THR A 159 -8.82 19.30 -0.27
CA THR A 159 -8.59 17.86 -0.17
C THR A 159 -7.10 17.56 -0.10
N SER A 160 -6.61 17.21 1.10
CA SER A 160 -5.25 16.69 1.30
C SER A 160 -5.00 15.36 0.57
N GLU A 161 -3.74 15.07 0.23
CA GLU A 161 -3.30 13.81 -0.41
C GLU A 161 -3.80 12.56 0.34
N VAL A 162 -3.79 12.63 1.67
CA VAL A 162 -4.41 11.63 2.54
C VAL A 162 -5.74 12.19 3.04
N ILE A 163 -6.85 11.66 2.51
CA ILE A 163 -8.20 12.22 2.73
C ILE A 163 -8.58 12.31 4.22
N THR A 164 -8.07 11.41 5.06
CA THR A 164 -8.38 11.33 6.50
C THR A 164 -7.78 12.48 7.30
N ASN A 165 -6.75 13.14 6.76
CA ASN A 165 -6.19 14.34 7.38
C ASN A 165 -7.16 15.53 7.35
N ASN A 166 -8.15 15.50 6.46
CA ASN A 166 -9.19 16.54 6.35
C ASN A 166 -10.33 16.39 7.38
N LEU A 167 -10.29 15.35 8.23
CA LEU A 167 -11.29 15.16 9.28
C LEU A 167 -11.11 16.20 10.41
N PRO A 168 -12.21 16.84 10.87
CA PRO A 168 -12.13 17.97 11.79
C PRO A 168 -11.78 17.57 13.23
N THR A 169 -12.21 16.38 13.67
CA THR A 169 -12.04 15.94 15.06
C THR A 169 -10.67 15.32 15.25
N LYS A 170 -9.83 15.92 16.09
CA LYS A 170 -8.46 15.44 16.40
C LYS A 170 -8.43 13.95 16.78
N GLN A 171 -9.34 13.51 17.64
CA GLN A 171 -9.41 12.11 18.11
C GLN A 171 -9.77 11.14 16.97
N LEU A 172 -10.75 11.48 16.14
CA LEU A 172 -11.15 10.67 14.99
C LEU A 172 -10.04 10.57 13.95
N ARG A 173 -9.35 11.69 13.69
CA ARG A 173 -8.19 11.72 12.79
C ARG A 173 -7.07 10.81 13.28
N ILE A 174 -6.72 10.88 14.57
CA ILE A 174 -5.70 10.00 15.16
C ILE A 174 -6.12 8.52 15.03
N LEU A 175 -7.35 8.19 15.41
CA LEU A 175 -7.86 6.84 15.34
C LEU A 175 -7.78 6.28 13.92
N ILE A 176 -8.28 7.03 12.94
CA ILE A 176 -8.30 6.60 11.54
C ILE A 176 -6.87 6.54 10.96
N ASN A 177 -6.01 7.50 11.24
CA ASN A 177 -4.63 7.48 10.76
C ASN A 177 -3.82 6.31 11.34
N LEU A 178 -3.98 6.00 12.63
CA LEU A 178 -3.39 4.80 13.24
C LEU A 178 -3.95 3.52 12.62
N THR A 179 -5.26 3.48 12.37
CA THR A 179 -5.89 2.32 11.71
C THR A 179 -5.39 2.17 10.27
N LEU A 180 -5.18 3.25 9.53
CA LEU A 180 -4.57 3.25 8.20
C LEU A 180 -3.10 2.82 8.24
N ALA A 181 -2.35 3.18 9.28
CA ALA A 181 -0.98 2.73 9.46
C ALA A 181 -0.93 1.22 9.72
N ILE A 182 -1.82 0.69 10.57
CA ILE A 182 -1.99 -0.75 10.78
C ILE A 182 -2.40 -1.44 9.48
N LYS A 183 -3.33 -0.85 8.72
CA LYS A 183 -3.75 -1.35 7.41
C LYS A 183 -2.56 -1.46 6.44
N ALA A 184 -1.72 -0.42 6.35
CA ALA A 184 -0.52 -0.44 5.52
C ALA A 184 0.47 -1.52 5.98
N LEU A 185 0.63 -1.69 7.29
CA LEU A 185 1.46 -2.73 7.89
C LEU A 185 0.95 -4.14 7.57
N LEU A 186 -0.36 -4.35 7.57
CA LEU A 186 -1.00 -5.62 7.17
C LEU A 186 -0.89 -5.90 5.66
N SER A 187 -0.74 -4.86 4.85
CA SER A 187 -0.61 -4.96 3.38
C SER A 187 0.83 -5.20 2.93
N TYR A 188 1.81 -4.64 3.65
CA TYR A 188 3.26 -4.76 3.36
C TYR A 188 3.78 -6.20 3.13
N PRO A 189 3.32 -7.26 3.82
CA PRO A 189 3.93 -8.58 3.70
C PRO A 189 3.75 -9.21 2.32
N LEU A 190 2.68 -8.85 1.61
CA LEU A 190 2.37 -9.38 0.28
C LEU A 190 3.39 -8.95 -0.79
N PRO A 191 3.62 -7.64 -1.07
CA PRO A 191 4.65 -7.21 -2.01
C PRO A 191 6.04 -7.65 -1.59
N TYR A 192 6.34 -7.61 -0.28
CA TYR A 192 7.64 -8.04 0.22
C TYR A 192 7.89 -9.53 -0.04
N PHE A 193 6.90 -10.39 0.21
CA PHE A 193 7.00 -11.82 -0.05
C PHE A 193 7.15 -12.12 -1.55
N ALA A 194 6.33 -11.49 -2.39
CA ALA A 194 6.43 -11.62 -3.85
C ALA A 194 7.79 -11.13 -4.39
N SER A 195 8.34 -10.03 -3.84
CA SER A 195 9.70 -9.57 -4.16
C SER A 195 10.73 -10.65 -3.84
N CYS A 196 10.64 -11.25 -2.65
CA CYS A 196 11.57 -12.29 -2.23
C CYS A 196 11.50 -13.52 -3.15
N GLU A 197 10.30 -13.97 -3.52
CA GLU A 197 10.13 -15.11 -4.43
C GLU A 197 10.69 -14.83 -5.83
N LEU A 198 10.37 -13.67 -6.43
CA LEU A 198 10.85 -13.34 -7.77
C LEU A 198 12.37 -13.19 -7.85
N ILE A 199 13.00 -12.55 -6.86
CA ILE A 199 14.47 -12.45 -6.81
C ILE A 199 15.06 -13.84 -6.61
N SER A 200 14.45 -14.65 -5.75
CA SER A 200 14.90 -16.01 -5.46
C SER A 200 14.85 -16.88 -6.71
N ASP A 201 13.77 -16.83 -7.47
CA ASP A 201 13.61 -17.60 -8.71
C ASP A 201 14.54 -17.10 -9.83
N THR A 202 14.76 -15.78 -9.92
CA THR A 202 15.63 -15.19 -10.95
C THR A 202 17.12 -15.50 -10.72
N TYR A 203 17.60 -15.34 -9.48
CA TYR A 203 19.04 -15.39 -9.17
C TYR A 203 19.48 -16.67 -8.46
N PHE A 204 18.56 -17.41 -7.84
CA PHE A 204 18.87 -18.53 -6.95
C PHE A 204 18.01 -19.78 -7.25
N ARG A 205 17.82 -20.11 -8.54
CA ARG A 205 16.99 -21.24 -9.04
C ARG A 205 17.16 -22.54 -8.25
N ASN A 206 18.41 -22.91 -7.93
CA ASN A 206 18.71 -24.18 -7.26
C ASN A 206 18.74 -24.09 -5.73
N ASN A 207 18.65 -22.89 -5.16
CA ASN A 207 18.79 -22.70 -3.72
C ASN A 207 18.00 -21.47 -3.24
N PRO A 208 16.67 -21.54 -3.17
CA PRO A 208 15.86 -20.37 -2.93
C PRO A 208 16.12 -19.77 -1.54
N PHE A 209 16.13 -18.43 -1.46
CA PHE A 209 16.21 -17.66 -0.21
C PHE A 209 14.83 -17.20 0.28
N SER A 210 13.78 -17.46 -0.51
CA SER A 210 12.38 -17.35 -0.07
C SER A 210 12.08 -18.26 1.14
N THR A 211 12.89 -19.29 1.38
CA THR A 211 12.85 -20.12 2.58
C THR A 211 14.13 -19.97 3.39
N CYS A 212 14.05 -19.27 4.54
CA CYS A 212 15.21 -19.13 5.45
C CYS A 212 15.59 -20.44 6.19
N TYR A 213 14.82 -21.50 5.96
CA TYR A 213 15.00 -22.79 6.60
C TYR A 213 14.93 -23.88 5.52
N GLN A 214 15.98 -24.68 5.43
CA GLN A 214 16.05 -25.78 4.48
C GLN A 214 15.47 -27.03 5.14
N GLN A 215 14.33 -27.50 4.63
CA GLN A 215 13.57 -28.59 5.25
C GLN A 215 14.32 -29.92 5.17
N ASP A 216 15.11 -30.13 4.11
CA ASP A 216 15.92 -31.33 3.90
C ASP A 216 17.11 -31.46 4.85
N THR A 217 17.80 -30.35 5.16
CA THR A 217 19.01 -30.35 6.01
C THR A 217 18.75 -29.88 7.44
N LYS A 218 17.52 -29.42 7.77
CA LYS A 218 17.15 -28.81 9.06
C LYS A 218 18.09 -27.67 9.50
N GLN A 219 18.66 -26.93 8.55
CA GLN A 219 19.59 -25.83 8.81
C GLN A 219 19.00 -24.47 8.44
N TRP A 220 19.33 -23.46 9.25
CA TRP A 220 19.00 -22.07 8.98
C TRP A 220 19.95 -21.50 7.93
N LYS A 221 19.40 -20.96 6.85
CA LYS A 221 20.16 -20.25 5.83
C LYS A 221 20.42 -18.83 6.32
N TRP A 222 21.48 -18.62 7.10
CA TRP A 222 21.87 -17.29 7.60
C TRP A 222 22.00 -16.26 6.48
N TRP A 223 22.57 -16.66 5.35
CA TRP A 223 22.70 -15.83 4.15
C TRP A 223 21.33 -15.39 3.58
N ALA A 224 20.28 -16.22 3.68
CA ALA A 224 18.93 -15.88 3.22
C ALA A 224 18.26 -14.85 4.14
N ILE A 225 18.52 -14.90 5.44
CA ILE A 225 18.06 -13.90 6.41
C ILE A 225 18.76 -12.56 6.13
N VAL A 226 20.07 -12.58 5.89
CA VAL A 226 20.85 -11.37 5.56
C VAL A 226 20.29 -10.71 4.29
N LEU A 227 20.01 -11.48 3.24
CA LEU A 227 19.41 -10.93 2.01
C LEU A 227 18.03 -10.30 2.26
N ARG A 228 17.19 -10.93 3.09
CA ARG A 228 15.87 -10.39 3.46
C ARG A 228 15.98 -9.07 4.21
N ILE A 229 16.86 -8.99 5.20
CA ILE A 229 17.13 -7.75 5.94
C ILE A 229 17.69 -6.68 5.00
N LEU A 230 18.61 -7.05 4.10
CA LEU A 230 19.17 -6.13 3.10
C LEU A 230 18.08 -5.53 2.21
N LEU A 231 17.10 -6.32 1.77
CA LEU A 231 15.97 -5.81 0.98
C LEU A 231 15.16 -4.77 1.76
N ILE A 232 14.92 -4.98 3.05
CA ILE A 232 14.22 -4.01 3.92
C ILE A 232 15.04 -2.73 4.07
N VAL A 233 16.35 -2.86 4.32
CA VAL A 233 17.26 -1.70 4.43
C VAL A 233 17.29 -0.90 3.12
N CYS A 234 17.33 -1.56 1.97
CA CYS A 234 17.23 -0.90 0.67
C CYS A 234 15.91 -0.16 0.50
N THR A 235 14.77 -0.75 0.90
CA THR A 235 13.47 -0.05 0.86
C THR A 235 13.43 1.15 1.80
N LEU A 236 14.04 1.06 2.99
CA LEU A 236 14.15 2.19 3.91
C LEU A 236 15.01 3.31 3.33
N ALA A 237 16.18 2.98 2.77
CA ALA A 237 17.07 3.97 2.16
C ALA A 237 16.35 4.76 1.06
N MET A 238 15.64 4.07 0.18
CA MET A 238 14.85 4.72 -0.88
C MET A 238 13.70 5.56 -0.33
N ALA A 239 12.99 5.09 0.70
CA ALA A 239 11.92 5.84 1.37
C ALA A 239 12.42 7.15 2.00
N LEU A 240 13.66 7.16 2.47
CA LEU A 240 14.29 8.37 3.03
C LEU A 240 14.74 9.35 1.93
N ILE A 241 15.07 8.88 0.72
CA ILE A 241 15.46 9.77 -0.38
C ILE A 241 14.24 10.53 -0.92
N ILE A 242 13.10 9.86 -1.06
CA ILE A 242 11.86 10.43 -1.64
C ILE A 242 10.69 10.26 -0.65
N PRO A 243 10.60 11.09 0.41
CA PRO A 243 9.55 10.98 1.42
C PRO A 243 8.27 11.73 1.01
N HIS A 244 7.81 11.56 -0.23
CA HIS A 244 6.61 12.22 -0.76
C HIS A 244 5.66 11.19 -1.36
N PHE A 245 4.55 10.93 -0.67
CA PHE A 245 3.63 9.84 -1.02
C PHE A 245 2.98 10.00 -2.41
N ALA A 246 2.38 11.15 -2.73
CA ALA A 246 1.72 11.34 -4.04
C ALA A 246 2.71 11.32 -5.22
N GLN A 247 3.90 11.90 -5.05
CA GLN A 247 4.94 11.88 -6.09
C GLN A 247 5.44 10.45 -6.33
N LEU A 248 5.61 9.67 -5.27
CA LEU A 248 6.01 8.27 -5.37
C LEU A 248 4.92 7.43 -6.06
N MET A 249 3.64 7.62 -5.72
CA MET A 249 2.54 6.97 -6.45
C MET A 249 2.53 7.34 -7.94
N GLY A 250 2.72 8.62 -8.26
CA GLY A 250 2.80 9.11 -9.63
C GLY A 250 3.95 8.46 -10.42
N LEU A 251 5.14 8.40 -9.82
CA LEU A 251 6.34 7.80 -10.41
C LEU A 251 6.21 6.29 -10.62
N ILE A 252 5.59 5.57 -9.68
CA ILE A 252 5.42 4.12 -9.80
C ILE A 252 4.40 3.79 -10.90
N GLY A 253 3.39 4.63 -11.09
CA GLY A 253 2.37 4.42 -12.12
C GLY A 253 2.69 4.98 -13.50
N SER A 254 3.79 5.71 -13.67
CA SER A 254 4.27 6.23 -14.97
C SER A 254 5.18 5.24 -15.68
#